data_AF-A0A523JNP6-F1
#
_entry.id   AF-A0A523JNP6-F1
#
_cell.length_a   1.000
_cell.length_b   1.000
_cell.length_c   1.000
_cell.angle_alpha   90.00
_cell.angle_beta   90.00
_cell.angle_gamma   90.00
#
_symmetry.space_group_name_H-M   'P 1'
#
loop_
_entity.id
_entity.type
_entity.pdbx_description
1 polymer ?
#
loop_
_entity_poly.entity_id
_entity_poly.type
_entity_poly.pdbx_seq_one_letter_code
_entity_poly.pdbx_strand_id
1 'polypeptide(L)'
;MVVSLALAGLALRSGLALRRSRLGRTVRKPDARRAHLRFAKPAVVLLSLGFFGGLGSALWLRGWDVFGTFHGILGLFVIAFFGAAAVLGHRIETGRSQHFDAHARLAGVAILLSAIAAVAGFVLLP
;
A
#
# COMPACT_ATOMS: atom_id res chain seq x y z
N MET A 1 11.33 0.25 -4.85
CA MET A 1 10.12 0.92 -5.38
C MET A 1 9.41 0.10 -6.45
N VAL A 2 10.05 -0.24 -7.58
CA VAL A 2 9.41 -1.00 -8.68
C VAL A 2 8.81 -2.33 -8.21
N VAL A 3 9.59 -3.13 -7.46
CA VAL A 3 9.11 -4.39 -6.87
C VAL A 3 7.90 -4.17 -5.95
N SER A 4 7.96 -3.13 -5.11
CA SER A 4 6.87 -2.77 -4.19
C SER A 4 5.59 -2.40 -4.94
N LEU A 5 5.70 -1.61 -6.02
CA LEU A 5 4.58 -1.24 -6.89
C LEU A 5 4.02 -2.45 -7.64
N ALA A 6 4.88 -3.34 -8.14
CA ALA A 6 4.44 -4.57 -8.81
C ALA A 6 3.65 -5.47 -7.86
N LEU A 7 4.15 -5.68 -6.63
CA LEU A 7 3.43 -6.45 -5.61
C LEU A 7 2.12 -5.77 -5.20
N ALA A 8 2.11 -4.44 -5.03
CA ALA A 8 0.89 -3.68 -4.76
C ALA A 8 -0.14 -3.81 -5.90
N GLY A 9 0.31 -3.80 -7.16
CA GLY A 9 -0.53 -4.03 -8.33
C GLY A 9 -1.13 -5.44 -8.37
N LEU A 10 -0.34 -6.46 -8.04
CA LEU A 10 -0.81 -7.85 -7.92
C LEU A 10 -1.81 -8.02 -6.76
N ALA A 11 -1.56 -7.36 -5.62
CA ALA A 11 -2.47 -7.31 -4.49
C ALA A 11 -3.78 -6.58 -4.86
N LEU A 12 -3.71 -5.48 -5.61
CA LEU A 12 -4.87 -4.75 -6.10
C LEU A 12 -5.69 -5.59 -7.08
N ARG A 13 -5.06 -6.24 -8.06
CA ARG A 13 -5.73 -7.09 -9.03
C ARG A 13 -6.54 -8.20 -8.36
N SER A 14 -5.93 -8.89 -7.39
CA SER A 14 -6.59 -9.94 -6.61
C SER A 14 -7.67 -9.37 -5.67
N GLY A 15 -7.45 -8.18 -5.08
CA GLY A 15 -8.43 -7.47 -4.27
C GLY A 15 -9.67 -7.03 -5.06
N LEU A 16 -9.50 -6.57 -6.30
CA LEU A 16 -10.58 -6.25 -7.23
C LEU A 16 -11.37 -7.50 -7.61
N ALA A 17 -10.71 -8.63 -7.85
CA ALA A 17 -11.39 -9.90 -8.11
C ALA A 17 -12.26 -10.32 -6.92
N LEU A 18 -11.75 -10.18 -5.68
CA LEU A 18 -12.53 -10.42 -4.47
C LEU A 18 -13.74 -9.49 -4.38
N ARG A 19 -13.55 -8.19 -4.64
CA ARG A 19 -14.65 -7.21 -4.63
C ARG A 19 -15.73 -7.56 -5.67
N ARG A 20 -15.34 -7.91 -6.90
CA ARG A 20 -16.30 -8.32 -7.95
C ARG A 20 -17.09 -9.55 -7.53
N SER A 21 -16.46 -10.53 -6.88
CA SER A 21 -17.16 -11.72 -6.40
C SER A 21 -18.18 -11.41 -5.30
N ARG A 22 -17.88 -10.47 -4.38
CA ARG A 22 -18.83 -10.00 -3.36
C ARG A 22 -20.03 -9.27 -3.95
N LEU A 23 -19.81 -8.51 -5.03
CA LEU A 23 -20.87 -7.80 -5.74
C LEU A 23 -21.70 -8.72 -6.66
N GLY A 24 -21.50 -10.05 -6.60
CA GLY A 24 -22.22 -11.01 -7.46
C GLY A 24 -21.82 -10.97 -8.93
N ARG A 25 -20.77 -10.20 -9.31
CA ARG A 25 -20.40 -9.98 -10.72
C ARG A 25 -19.53 -11.10 -11.30
N THR A 26 -18.98 -11.97 -10.46
CA THR A 26 -18.08 -13.06 -10.88
C THR A 26 -18.16 -14.23 -9.90
N VAL A 27 -17.93 -15.46 -10.39
CA VAL A 27 -17.82 -16.65 -9.53
C VAL A 27 -16.69 -16.48 -8.51
N ARG A 28 -16.98 -16.79 -7.24
CA ARG A 28 -16.03 -16.70 -6.14
C ARG A 28 -14.92 -17.73 -6.33
N LYS A 29 -13.72 -17.28 -6.71
CA LYS A 29 -12.52 -18.13 -6.75
C LYS A 29 -11.98 -18.31 -5.32
N PRO A 30 -11.89 -19.55 -4.80
CA PRO A 30 -11.35 -19.81 -3.46
C PRO A 30 -9.95 -19.22 -3.24
N ASP A 31 -9.14 -19.23 -4.30
CA ASP A 31 -7.74 -18.80 -4.24
C ASP A 31 -7.52 -17.29 -4.26
N ALA A 32 -8.54 -16.49 -4.58
CA ALA A 32 -8.36 -15.04 -4.72
C ALA A 32 -7.92 -14.37 -3.41
N ARG A 33 -8.39 -14.87 -2.26
CA ARG A 33 -7.96 -14.39 -0.93
C ARG A 33 -6.52 -14.78 -0.64
N ARG A 34 -6.13 -16.02 -0.92
CA ARG A 34 -4.76 -16.51 -0.72
C ARG A 34 -3.77 -15.74 -1.59
N ALA A 35 -4.12 -15.51 -2.86
CA ALA A 35 -3.34 -14.70 -3.78
C ALA A 35 -3.18 -13.26 -3.28
N HIS A 36 -4.27 -12.63 -2.84
CA HIS A 36 -4.22 -11.26 -2.29
C HIS A 36 -3.26 -11.17 -1.10
N LEU A 37 -3.38 -12.06 -0.11
CA LEU A 37 -2.52 -12.05 1.06
C LEU A 37 -1.05 -12.35 0.73
N ARG A 38 -0.80 -13.24 -0.24
CA ARG A 38 0.55 -13.60 -0.71
C ARG A 38 1.32 -12.39 -1.24
N PHE A 39 0.64 -11.43 -1.88
CA PHE A 39 1.29 -10.23 -2.43
C PHE A 39 1.17 -9.02 -1.49
N ALA A 40 0.05 -8.86 -0.79
CA ALA A 40 -0.19 -7.72 0.08
C ALA A 40 0.76 -7.68 1.27
N LYS A 41 1.00 -8.82 1.95
CA LYS A 41 1.86 -8.86 3.14
C LYS A 41 3.31 -8.45 2.81
N PRO A 42 3.98 -9.05 1.81
CA PRO A 42 5.32 -8.59 1.40
C PRO A 42 5.33 -7.15 0.90
N ALA A 43 4.30 -6.69 0.17
CA ALA A 43 4.22 -5.32 -0.31
C ALA A 43 4.25 -4.31 0.85
N VAL A 44 3.44 -4.54 1.89
CA VAL A 44 3.40 -3.69 3.09
C VAL A 44 4.76 -3.67 3.78
N VAL A 45 5.39 -4.83 3.96
CA VAL A 45 6.73 -4.92 4.59
C VAL A 45 7.76 -4.11 3.78
N LEU A 46 7.84 -4.32 2.47
CA LEU A 46 8.79 -3.61 1.62
C LEU A 46 8.54 -2.10 1.55
N LEU A 47 7.27 -1.68 1.55
CA LEU A 47 6.90 -0.27 1.60
C LEU A 47 7.34 0.36 2.92
N SER A 48 7.08 -0.31 4.06
CA SER A 48 7.53 0.16 5.37
C SER A 48 9.04 0.26 5.46
N LEU A 49 9.77 -0.77 5.01
CA LEU A 49 11.23 -0.75 4.98
C LEU A 49 11.77 0.38 4.08
N GLY A 50 11.16 0.59 2.91
CA GLY A 50 11.53 1.68 2.03
C GLY A 50 11.31 3.06 2.66
N PHE A 51 10.16 3.26 3.32
CA PHE A 51 9.85 4.50 4.01
C PHE A 51 10.81 4.77 5.17
N PHE A 52 10.97 3.82 6.10
CA PHE A 52 11.85 4.00 7.26
C PHE A 52 13.32 4.07 6.87
N GLY A 53 13.74 3.33 5.84
CA GLY A 53 15.09 3.42 5.28
C GLY A 53 15.35 4.78 4.61
N GLY A 54 14.37 5.31 3.86
CA GLY A 54 14.45 6.63 3.25
C GLY A 54 14.50 7.75 4.31
N LEU A 55 13.62 7.68 5.31
CA LEU A 55 13.61 8.57 6.47
C LEU A 55 14.95 8.51 7.22
N GLY A 56 15.44 7.30 7.45
CA GLY A 56 16.76 7.02 8.03
C GLY A 56 17.90 7.69 7.26
N SER A 57 17.91 7.52 5.94
CA SER A 57 18.93 8.13 5.09
C SER A 57 18.85 9.65 5.10
N ALA A 58 17.65 10.22 5.00
CA ALA A 58 17.44 11.67 4.97
C ALA A 58 17.94 12.34 6.25
N LEU A 59 17.55 11.82 7.42
CA LEU A 59 17.86 12.42 8.72
C LEU A 59 19.32 12.22 9.14
N TRP A 60 19.85 10.99 9.03
CA TRP A 60 21.16 10.67 9.62
C TRP A 60 22.32 10.74 8.64
N LEU A 61 22.09 10.46 7.35
CA LEU A 61 23.17 10.40 6.35
C LEU A 61 23.27 11.68 5.52
N ARG A 62 22.14 12.34 5.27
CA ARG A 62 22.07 13.47 4.33
C ARG A 62 21.75 14.81 4.99
N GLY A 63 21.29 14.83 6.24
CA GLY A 63 20.89 16.05 6.95
C GLY A 63 19.76 16.81 6.25
N TRP A 64 18.90 16.10 5.52
CA TRP A 64 17.80 16.70 4.77
C TRP A 64 16.59 16.92 5.67
N ASP A 65 15.85 18.01 5.41
CA ASP A 65 14.51 18.17 5.98
C ASP A 65 13.53 17.23 5.26
N VAL A 66 13.12 16.18 5.97
CA VAL A 66 12.28 15.11 5.44
C VAL A 66 10.90 15.61 5.03
N PHE A 67 10.40 16.67 5.67
CA PHE A 67 9.09 17.25 5.36
C PHE A 67 9.20 18.52 4.52
N GLY A 68 10.42 18.96 4.21
CA GLY A 68 10.70 20.08 3.32
C GLY A 68 10.40 19.79 1.84
N THR A 69 10.05 18.55 1.48
CA THR A 69 9.73 18.16 0.10
C THR A 69 8.31 17.61 -0.03
N PHE A 70 7.68 17.88 -1.17
CA PHE A 70 6.38 17.30 -1.51
C PHE A 70 6.41 15.76 -1.51
N HIS A 71 7.51 15.15 -1.97
CA HIS A 71 7.70 13.70 -1.91
C HIS A 71 7.68 13.16 -0.48
N GLY A 72 8.35 13.83 0.46
CA GLY A 72 8.37 13.43 1.87
C GLY A 72 7.00 13.47 2.53
N ILE A 73 6.24 14.54 2.30
CA ILE A 73 4.85 14.67 2.76
C ILE A 73 3.97 13.56 2.17
N LEU A 74 4.09 13.28 0.87
CA LEU A 74 3.38 12.16 0.24
C LEU A 74 3.76 10.81 0.84
N GLY A 75 5.05 10.59 1.12
CA GLY A 75 5.55 9.39 1.78
C GLY A 75 4.85 9.14 3.12
N LEU A 76 4.63 10.20 3.92
CA LEU A 76 3.91 10.11 5.19
C LEU A 76 2.46 9.67 4.99
N PHE A 77 1.74 10.26 4.03
CA PHE A 77 0.38 9.83 3.74
C PHE A 77 0.35 8.38 3.23
N VAL A 78 1.27 8.01 2.34
CA VAL A 78 1.38 6.65 1.81
C VAL A 78 1.52 5.63 2.94
N ILE A 79 2.47 5.83 3.87
CA ILE A 79 2.67 4.88 4.98
C ILE A 79 1.47 4.86 5.93
N ALA A 80 0.85 6.00 6.20
CA ALA A 80 -0.34 6.08 7.05
C ALA A 80 -1.52 5.30 6.44
N PHE A 81 -1.84 5.53 5.16
CA PHE A 81 -2.95 4.85 4.48
C PHE A 81 -2.67 3.36 4.27
N PHE A 82 -1.45 2.96 3.89
CA PHE A 82 -1.10 1.54 3.81
C PHE A 82 -1.12 0.86 5.17
N GLY A 83 -0.64 1.52 6.22
CA GLY A 83 -0.70 1.04 7.60
C GLY A 83 -2.13 0.82 8.06
N ALA A 84 -3.01 1.81 7.86
CA ALA A 84 -4.43 1.69 8.17
C ALA A 84 -5.11 0.56 7.37
N ALA A 85 -4.84 0.47 6.08
CA ALA A 85 -5.35 -0.61 5.23
C ALA A 85 -4.86 -1.99 5.69
N ALA A 86 -3.60 -2.11 6.11
CA ALA A 86 -3.00 -3.34 6.60
C ALA A 86 -3.60 -3.77 7.95
N VAL A 87 -3.74 -2.85 8.91
CA VAL A 87 -4.40 -3.10 10.20
C VAL A 87 -5.84 -3.55 9.99
N LEU A 88 -6.60 -2.84 9.16
CA LEU A 88 -7.98 -3.21 8.86
C LEU A 88 -8.05 -4.55 8.11
N GLY A 89 -7.13 -4.78 7.17
CA GLY A 89 -6.99 -6.04 6.44
C GLY A 89 -6.70 -7.22 7.36
N HIS A 90 -5.87 -7.03 8.38
CA HIS A 90 -5.59 -8.05 9.40
C HIS A 90 -6.82 -8.33 10.28
N ARG A 91 -7.58 -7.30 10.67
CA ARG A 91 -8.86 -7.49 11.38
C ARG A 91 -9.88 -8.25 10.54
N ILE A 92 -9.94 -7.98 9.23
CA ILE A 92 -10.77 -8.74 8.29
C ILE A 92 -10.27 -10.18 8.17
N GLU A 93 -8.95 -10.38 8.08
CA GLU A 93 -8.32 -11.70 7.97
C GLU A 93 -8.68 -12.60 9.16
N THR A 94 -8.69 -12.03 10.36
CA THR A 94 -8.97 -12.70 11.65
C THR A 94 -10.46 -12.74 12.01
N GLY A 95 -11.35 -12.26 11.14
CA GLY A 95 -12.80 -12.25 11.39
C GLY A 95 -13.30 -11.18 12.36
N ARG A 96 -12.42 -10.28 12.83
CA ARG A 96 -12.73 -9.19 13.77
C ARG A 96 -13.33 -7.93 13.11
N SER A 97 -13.55 -7.95 11.80
CA SER A 97 -14.15 -6.84 11.04
C SER A 97 -14.72 -7.34 9.72
N GLN A 98 -15.81 -6.70 9.28
CA GLN A 98 -16.42 -6.92 7.96
C GLN A 98 -16.41 -5.65 7.10
N HIS A 99 -15.61 -4.64 7.47
CA HIS A 99 -15.51 -3.36 6.75
C HIS A 99 -14.67 -3.46 5.47
N PHE A 100 -15.08 -4.34 4.54
CA PHE A 100 -14.36 -4.60 3.29
C PHE A 100 -14.25 -3.36 2.39
N ASP A 101 -15.28 -2.51 2.38
CA ASP A 101 -15.29 -1.30 1.54
C ASP A 101 -14.37 -0.22 2.08
N ALA A 102 -14.31 -0.04 3.40
CA ALA A 102 -13.34 0.86 4.02
C ALA A 102 -11.90 0.41 3.73
N HIS A 103 -11.62 -0.89 3.85
CA HIS A 103 -10.33 -1.45 3.46
C HIS A 103 -10.01 -1.19 1.98
N ALA A 104 -10.96 -1.41 1.08
CA ALA A 104 -10.77 -1.17 -0.34
C ALA A 104 -10.51 0.31 -0.68
N ARG A 105 -11.23 1.24 -0.03
CA ARG A 105 -11.02 2.69 -0.21
C ARG A 105 -9.65 3.12 0.31
N LEU A 106 -9.29 2.70 1.53
CA LEU A 106 -7.98 3.00 2.11
C LEU A 106 -6.84 2.48 1.22
N ALA A 107 -6.90 1.22 0.81
CA ALA A 107 -5.89 0.63 -0.06
C ALA A 107 -5.85 1.30 -1.44
N GLY A 108 -6.99 1.65 -2.02
CA GLY A 108 -7.07 2.35 -3.30
C GLY A 108 -6.42 3.74 -3.25
N VAL A 109 -6.74 4.53 -2.21
CA VAL A 109 -6.10 5.83 -1.96
C VAL A 109 -4.60 5.67 -1.74
N ALA A 110 -4.18 4.68 -0.93
CA ALA A 110 -2.76 4.42 -0.67
C ALA A 110 -1.97 4.12 -1.96
N ILE A 111 -2.55 3.32 -2.86
CA ILE A 111 -1.93 2.99 -4.15
C ILE A 111 -1.83 4.23 -5.05
N LEU A 112 -2.90 5.03 -5.13
CA LEU A 112 -2.89 6.27 -5.91
C LEU A 112 -1.81 7.23 -5.40
N LEU A 113 -1.76 7.47 -4.09
CA LEU A 113 -0.74 8.31 -3.47
C LEU A 113 0.67 7.74 -3.68
N SER A 114 0.83 6.41 -3.67
CA SER A 114 2.13 5.78 -3.94
C SER A 114 2.58 5.98 -5.37
N ALA A 115 1.67 5.95 -6.34
CA ALA A 115 1.99 6.25 -7.73
C ALA A 115 2.41 7.71 -7.90
N ILE A 116 1.71 8.65 -7.24
CA ILE A 116 2.09 10.07 -7.25
C ILE A 116 3.43 10.28 -6.56
N ALA A 117 3.64 9.68 -5.39
CA ALA A 117 4.90 9.76 -4.64
C ALA A 117 6.07 9.19 -5.44
N ALA A 118 5.84 8.10 -6.18
CA ALA A 118 6.82 7.50 -7.06
C ALA A 118 7.28 8.48 -8.16
N VAL A 119 6.32 9.11 -8.86
CA VAL A 119 6.63 10.12 -9.88
C VAL A 119 7.33 11.33 -9.25
N ALA A 120 6.82 11.82 -8.12
CA ALA A 120 7.45 12.92 -7.39
C ALA A 120 8.89 12.58 -6.96
N GLY A 121 9.16 11.34 -6.57
CA GLY A 121 10.50 10.89 -6.23
C GLY A 121 11.45 10.94 -7.42
N PHE A 122 11.02 10.49 -8.60
CA PHE A 122 11.83 10.58 -9.82
C PHE A 122 12.09 12.01 -10.31
N VAL A 123 11.15 12.93 -10.04
CA VAL A 123 11.25 14.32 -10.52
C VAL A 123 11.96 15.24 -9.53
N LEU A 124 11.74 15.04 -8.22
CA LEU A 124 12.16 15.98 -7.17
C LEU A 124 13.40 15.52 -6.40
N LEU A 125 13.75 14.24 -6.42
CA LEU A 125 14.94 13.74 -5.72
C LEU A 125 16.09 13.60 -6.73
N PRO A 126 17.24 14.26 -6.49
CA PRO A 126 18.43 14.13 -7.33
C PRO A 126 19.12 12.77 -7.18
#